data_AF-A0A9E2A9K5-F1
#
_entry.id   AF-A0A9E2A9K5-F1
#
_cell.length_a   1.000
_cell.length_b   1.000
_cell.length_c   1.000
_cell.angle_alpha   90.00
_cell.angle_beta   90.00
_cell.angle_gamma   90.00
#
_symmetry.space_group_name_H-M   'P 1'
#
loop_
_entity.id
_entity.type
_entity.pdbx_description
1 polymer ?
#
loop_
_entity_poly.entity_id
_entity_poly.type
_entity_poly.pdbx_seq_one_letter_code
_entity_poly.pdbx_strand_id
1 'polypeptide(L)'
;MDAGEIKYFIEAALLAAGRPLSVDQLQKLFDGRMAPEKQEIRQAIAALVEEYEPRGVTISEVASGFRVQVKAAMADQLQKLWEERPPRYSRALFETLALIAYRQPITRGEIEEVRGVSVSSNIVRTLVERDW
;
A
#
# COMPACT_ATOMS: atom_id res chain seq x y z
N MET A 1 -27.73 14.71 -12.73
CA MET A 1 -26.35 14.95 -13.20
C MET A 1 -26.30 14.53 -14.64
N ASP A 2 -25.47 15.19 -15.44
CA ASP A 2 -25.19 14.71 -16.80
C ASP A 2 -24.34 13.43 -16.73
N ALA A 3 -24.41 12.59 -17.77
CA ALA A 3 -23.63 11.37 -17.86
C ALA A 3 -22.12 11.65 -17.79
N GLY A 4 -21.68 12.79 -18.33
CA GLY A 4 -20.29 13.26 -18.20
C GLY A 4 -19.89 13.57 -16.77
N GLU A 5 -20.74 14.24 -16.00
CA GLU A 5 -20.47 14.60 -14.59
C GLU A 5 -20.33 13.35 -13.72
N ILE A 6 -21.22 12.37 -13.90
CA ILE A 6 -21.18 11.09 -13.16
C ILE A 6 -19.84 10.38 -13.46
N LYS A 7 -19.45 10.34 -14.73
CA LYS A 7 -18.21 9.72 -15.18
C LYS A 7 -16.97 10.35 -14.53
N TYR A 8 -16.83 11.67 -14.60
CA TYR A 8 -15.68 12.37 -14.00
C TYR A 8 -15.66 12.25 -12.47
N PHE A 9 -16.84 12.24 -11.83
CA PHE A 9 -16.93 12.02 -10.39
C PHE A 9 -16.47 10.62 -9.99
N ILE A 10 -16.88 9.58 -10.73
CA ILE A 10 -16.44 8.19 -10.48
C ILE A 10 -14.94 8.06 -10.71
N GLU A 11 -14.39 8.64 -11.77
CA GLU A 11 -12.95 8.67 -12.05
C GLU A 11 -12.17 9.25 -10.87
N ALA A 12 -12.59 10.44 -10.39
CA ALA A 12 -11.98 11.09 -9.23
C ALA A 12 -12.12 10.26 -7.95
N ALA A 13 -13.29 9.64 -7.72
CA ALA A 13 -13.53 8.80 -6.56
C ALA A 13 -12.62 7.56 -6.53
N LEU A 14 -12.49 6.86 -7.67
CA LEU A 14 -11.63 5.68 -7.79
C LEU A 14 -10.15 6.04 -7.61
N LEU A 15 -9.72 7.19 -8.17
CA LEU A 15 -8.36 7.68 -8.02
C LEU A 15 -8.05 8.07 -6.57
N ALA A 16 -8.95 8.82 -5.93
CA ALA A 16 -8.78 9.30 -4.55
C ALA A 16 -8.82 8.16 -3.51
N ALA A 17 -9.62 7.12 -3.74
CA ALA A 17 -9.75 6.02 -2.79
C ALA A 17 -8.50 5.14 -2.70
N GLY A 18 -7.71 5.02 -3.78
CA GLY A 18 -6.52 4.17 -3.83
C GLY A 18 -6.78 2.68 -3.57
N ARG A 19 -8.06 2.26 -3.54
CA ARG A 19 -8.51 0.89 -3.24
C ARG A 19 -9.76 0.56 -4.05
N PRO A 20 -10.09 -0.72 -4.24
CA PRO A 20 -11.33 -1.12 -4.90
C PRO A 20 -12.57 -0.51 -4.23
N LEU A 21 -13.47 0.05 -5.03
CA LEU A 21 -14.79 0.50 -4.63
C LEU A 21 -15.87 -0.30 -5.36
N SER A 22 -16.85 -0.81 -4.63
CA SER A 22 -18.02 -1.45 -5.23
C SER A 22 -18.97 -0.41 -5.81
N VAL A 23 -19.86 -0.83 -6.73
CA VAL A 23 -20.91 0.04 -7.28
C VAL A 23 -21.78 0.65 -6.17
N ASP A 24 -22.04 -0.12 -5.12
CA ASP A 24 -22.81 0.35 -3.95
C ASP A 24 -22.06 1.41 -3.14
N GLN A 25 -20.73 1.27 -3.02
CA GLN A 25 -19.90 2.27 -2.36
C GLN A 25 -19.83 3.56 -3.20
N LEU A 26 -19.66 3.44 -4.51
CA LEU A 26 -19.67 4.58 -5.44
C LEU A 26 -21.02 5.31 -5.39
N GLN A 27 -22.14 4.57 -5.41
CA GLN A 27 -23.48 5.15 -5.34
C GLN A 27 -23.69 5.94 -4.04
N LYS A 28 -23.18 5.45 -2.91
CA LYS A 28 -23.27 6.11 -1.60
C LYS A 28 -22.47 7.43 -1.51
N LEU A 29 -21.53 7.67 -2.43
CA LEU A 29 -20.80 8.94 -2.48
C LEU A 29 -21.64 10.08 -3.05
N PHE A 30 -22.76 9.77 -3.73
CA PHE A 30 -23.67 10.78 -4.25
C PHE A 30 -24.75 11.12 -3.21
N ASP A 31 -25.10 12.40 -3.12
CA ASP A 31 -26.17 12.86 -2.22
C ASP A 31 -27.53 12.31 -2.68
N GLY A 32 -28.23 11.63 -1.78
CA GLY A 32 -29.34 10.71 -2.08
C GLY A 32 -30.58 11.25 -2.80
N ARG A 33 -30.66 12.53 -3.15
CA ARG A 33 -31.71 13.09 -4.03
C ARG A 33 -31.32 13.15 -5.50
N MET A 34 -30.05 13.00 -5.83
CA MET A 34 -29.51 13.01 -7.20
C MET A 34 -28.56 11.83 -7.45
N ALA A 35 -28.61 10.79 -6.62
CA ALA A 35 -27.77 9.63 -6.78
C ALA A 35 -28.13 8.88 -8.08
N PRO A 36 -27.16 8.64 -8.97
CA PRO A 36 -27.39 7.89 -10.19
C PRO A 36 -27.77 6.44 -9.86
N GLU A 37 -28.48 5.81 -10.79
CA GLU A 37 -28.78 4.40 -10.70
C GLU A 37 -27.50 3.56 -10.84
N LYS A 38 -27.51 2.36 -10.25
CA LYS A 38 -26.37 1.43 -10.36
C LYS A 38 -26.01 1.11 -11.81
N GLN A 39 -27.00 1.14 -12.71
CA GLN A 39 -26.80 0.91 -14.13
C GLN A 39 -26.03 2.06 -14.79
N GLU A 40 -26.35 3.31 -14.46
CA GLU A 40 -25.66 4.49 -14.96
C GLU A 40 -24.20 4.51 -14.48
N ILE A 41 -23.96 4.13 -13.21
CA ILE A 41 -22.61 3.99 -12.67
C ILE A 41 -21.81 2.94 -13.46
N ARG A 42 -22.40 1.78 -13.76
CA ARG A 42 -21.73 0.75 -14.56
C ARG A 42 -21.44 1.20 -15.99
N GLN A 43 -22.36 1.92 -16.61
CA GLN A 43 -22.16 2.49 -17.95
C GLN A 43 -21.03 3.54 -17.95
N ALA A 44 -20.99 4.41 -16.94
CA ALA A 44 -19.91 5.37 -16.77
C ALA A 44 -18.54 4.70 -16.57
N ILE A 45 -18.48 3.62 -15.78
CA ILE A 45 -17.26 2.81 -15.60
C ILE A 45 -16.84 2.18 -16.93
N ALA A 46 -17.77 1.58 -17.67
CA ALA A 46 -17.46 0.95 -18.97
C ALA A 46 -16.90 1.97 -19.97
N ALA A 47 -17.50 3.17 -20.04
CA ALA A 47 -16.99 4.26 -20.87
C ALA A 47 -15.59 4.72 -20.44
N LEU A 48 -15.31 4.79 -19.14
CA LEU A 48 -13.97 5.10 -18.64
C LEU A 48 -12.95 4.02 -19.00
N VAL A 49 -13.32 2.73 -18.94
CA VAL A 49 -12.45 1.63 -19.33
C VAL A 49 -12.00 1.78 -20.78
N GLU A 50 -12.92 2.12 -21.69
CA GLU A 50 -12.61 2.38 -23.10
C GLU A 50 -11.73 3.63 -23.27
N GLU A 51 -12.02 4.71 -22.56
CA GLU A 51 -11.23 5.95 -22.64
C GLU A 51 -9.80 5.80 -22.07
N TYR A 52 -9.62 4.83 -21.18
CA TYR A 52 -8.34 4.49 -20.58
C TYR A 52 -7.53 3.50 -21.44
N GLU A 53 -8.10 2.93 -22.51
CA GLU A 53 -7.41 2.02 -23.41
C GLU A 53 -6.11 2.60 -23.99
N PRO A 54 -6.00 3.86 -24.43
CA PRO A 54 -4.72 4.40 -24.90
C PRO A 54 -3.78 4.88 -23.77
N ARG A 55 -4.24 4.92 -22.51
CA ARG A 55 -3.50 5.52 -21.38
C ARG A 55 -2.57 4.51 -20.69
N GLY A 56 -1.66 4.98 -19.84
CA GLY A 56 -0.80 4.12 -19.00
C GLY A 56 -1.48 3.52 -17.76
N VAL A 57 -2.68 4.01 -17.45
CA VAL A 57 -3.56 3.54 -16.36
C VAL A 57 -4.78 2.86 -16.95
N THR A 58 -5.38 1.95 -16.19
CA THR A 58 -6.61 1.24 -16.57
C THR A 58 -7.53 1.10 -15.36
N ILE A 59 -8.83 0.94 -15.61
CA ILE A 59 -9.80 0.59 -14.57
C ILE A 59 -10.04 -0.91 -14.65
N SER A 60 -9.77 -1.61 -13.56
CA SER A 60 -9.92 -3.07 -13.46
C SER A 60 -11.02 -3.46 -12.50
N GLU A 61 -11.81 -4.45 -12.88
CA GLU A 61 -12.75 -5.12 -11.99
C GLU A 61 -12.03 -6.24 -11.21
N VAL A 62 -12.22 -6.24 -9.90
CA VAL A 62 -11.77 -7.28 -8.97
C VAL A 62 -12.97 -7.75 -8.15
N ALA A 63 -12.83 -8.86 -7.41
CA ALA A 63 -13.94 -9.44 -6.62
C ALA A 63 -14.60 -8.43 -5.64
N SER A 64 -13.85 -7.44 -5.15
CA SER A 64 -14.33 -6.41 -4.23
C SER A 64 -14.84 -5.12 -4.90
N GLY A 65 -14.76 -4.99 -6.23
CA GLY A 65 -15.22 -3.81 -6.97
C GLY A 65 -14.25 -3.33 -8.04
N PHE A 66 -14.25 -2.03 -8.32
CA PHE A 66 -13.46 -1.40 -9.37
C PHE A 66 -12.33 -0.56 -8.77
N ARG A 67 -11.16 -0.52 -9.42
CA ARG A 67 -10.04 0.36 -9.05
C ARG A 67 -9.30 0.87 -10.27
N VAL A 68 -8.66 2.03 -10.13
CA VAL A 68 -7.62 2.49 -11.06
C VAL A 68 -6.32 1.75 -10.73
N GLN A 69 -5.66 1.21 -11.75
CA GLN A 69 -4.34 0.59 -11.61
C GLN A 69 -3.44 0.93 -12.81
N VAL A 70 -2.13 0.84 -12.60
CA VAL A 70 -1.14 0.96 -13.67
C VAL A 70 -1.24 -0.26 -14.58
N LYS A 71 -1.09 -0.06 -15.89
CA LYS A 71 -1.04 -1.17 -16.85
C LYS A 71 0.18 -2.06 -16.64
N ALA A 72 0.00 -3.36 -16.84
CA ALA A 72 1.07 -4.35 -16.74
C ALA A 72 2.30 -4.00 -17.60
N ALA A 73 2.09 -3.44 -18.79
CA ALA A 73 3.17 -3.02 -19.69
C ALA A 73 4.12 -1.96 -19.08
N MET A 74 3.67 -1.17 -18.10
CA MET A 74 4.48 -0.16 -17.41
C MET A 74 4.88 -0.59 -15.98
N ALA A 75 4.32 -1.68 -15.47
CA ALA A 75 4.49 -2.11 -14.08
C ALA A 75 5.96 -2.37 -13.74
N ASP A 76 6.68 -3.10 -14.60
CA ASP A 76 8.09 -3.45 -14.38
C ASP A 76 8.99 -2.20 -14.30
N GLN A 77 8.74 -1.20 -15.15
CA GLN A 77 9.52 0.04 -15.16
C GLN A 77 9.24 0.91 -13.93
N LEU A 78 8.00 0.85 -13.42
CA LEU A 78 7.55 1.62 -12.26
C LEU A 78 7.82 0.91 -10.94
N GLN A 79 8.26 -0.36 -10.95
CA GLN A 79 8.56 -1.15 -9.75
C GLN A 79 9.49 -0.41 -8.77
N LYS A 80 10.42 0.42 -9.27
CA LYS A 80 11.34 1.25 -8.48
C LYS A 80 10.64 2.24 -7.54
N LEU A 81 9.38 2.60 -7.79
CA LEU A 81 8.57 3.44 -6.91
C LEU A 81 8.15 2.70 -5.63
N TRP A 82 8.05 1.37 -5.70
CA TRP A 82 7.61 0.50 -4.59
C TRP A 82 8.74 -0.36 -4.03
N GLU A 83 9.99 -0.17 -4.47
CA GLU A 83 11.16 -0.68 -3.76
C GLU A 83 11.29 0.07 -2.43
N GLU A 84 10.52 -0.33 -1.42
CA GLU A 84 10.93 -0.12 -0.04
C GLU A 84 12.27 -0.82 0.12
N ARG A 85 13.35 -0.03 0.16
CA ARG A 85 14.67 -0.58 0.48
C ARG A 85 14.56 -1.24 1.84
N PRO A 86 14.67 -2.58 1.95
CA PRO A 86 14.59 -3.21 3.26
C PRO A 86 15.65 -2.57 4.15
N PRO A 87 15.30 -2.22 5.39
CA PRO A 87 16.25 -1.60 6.32
C PRO A 87 17.50 -2.46 6.40
N ARG A 88 18.65 -1.88 6.04
CA ARG A 88 19.93 -2.57 6.12
C ARG A 88 20.35 -2.67 7.58
N TYR A 89 20.19 -3.85 8.17
CA TYR A 89 20.72 -4.12 9.51
C TYR A 89 22.19 -4.49 9.45
N SER A 90 22.95 -3.99 10.43
CA SER A 90 24.36 -4.32 10.54
C SER A 90 24.53 -5.74 11.09
N ARG A 91 25.66 -6.37 10.77
CA ARG A 91 26.06 -7.65 11.37
C ARG A 91 26.06 -7.59 12.90
N ALA A 92 26.52 -6.47 13.47
CA ALA A 92 26.56 -6.27 14.92
C ALA A 92 25.16 -6.30 15.56
N LEU A 93 24.12 -5.82 14.87
CA LEU A 93 22.73 -5.93 15.34
C LEU A 93 22.31 -7.40 15.42
N PHE A 94 22.54 -8.18 14.37
CA PHE A 94 22.16 -9.59 14.36
C PHE A 94 22.95 -10.44 15.35
N GLU A 95 24.24 -10.16 15.56
CA GLU A 95 25.03 -10.82 16.60
C GLU A 95 24.48 -10.53 18.00
N THR A 96 24.05 -9.29 18.24
CA THR A 96 23.42 -8.88 19.51
C THR A 96 22.08 -9.58 19.70
N LEU A 97 21.22 -9.57 18.67
CA LEU A 97 19.92 -10.24 18.70
C LEU A 97 20.05 -11.75 18.91
N ALA A 98 21.02 -12.40 18.25
CA ALA A 98 21.27 -13.83 18.45
C ALA A 98 21.64 -14.15 19.91
N LEU A 99 22.47 -13.33 20.56
CA LEU A 99 22.79 -13.52 21.97
C LEU A 99 21.57 -13.36 22.87
N ILE A 100 20.74 -12.35 22.62
CA ILE A 100 19.49 -12.14 23.36
C ILE A 100 18.56 -13.35 23.20
N ALA A 101 18.30 -13.79 21.96
CA ALA A 101 17.38 -14.88 21.67
C ALA A 101 17.78 -16.21 22.33
N TYR A 102 19.09 -16.53 22.36
CA TYR A 102 19.58 -17.80 22.89
C TYR A 102 19.99 -17.76 24.36
N ARG A 103 20.19 -16.58 24.96
CA ARG A 103 20.67 -16.44 26.34
C ARG A 103 19.80 -15.56 27.24
N GLN A 104 18.60 -15.19 26.81
CA GLN A 104 17.68 -14.47 27.69
C GLN A 104 17.37 -15.28 28.98
N PRO A 105 17.35 -14.64 30.17
CA PRO A 105 17.64 -13.22 30.40
C PRO A 105 19.15 -12.93 30.36
N ILE A 106 19.55 -11.93 29.56
CA ILE A 106 20.94 -11.47 29.42
C ILE A 106 21.01 -9.95 29.50
N THR A 107 22.06 -9.43 30.12
CA THR A 107 22.31 -7.99 30.28
C THR A 107 23.21 -7.45 29.17
N ARG A 108 23.19 -6.13 28.97
CA ARG A 108 24.10 -5.47 28.02
C ARG A 108 25.57 -5.75 28.32
N GLY A 109 25.96 -5.77 29.60
CA GLY A 109 27.34 -6.05 30.01
C GLY A 109 27.79 -7.45 29.61
N GLU A 110 26.94 -8.46 29.81
CA GLU A 110 27.23 -9.85 29.39
C GLU A 110 27.31 -9.99 27.86
N ILE A 111 26.49 -9.26 27.11
CA ILE A 111 26.59 -9.24 25.64
C ILE A 111 27.92 -8.62 25.20
N GLU A 112 28.32 -7.50 25.81
CA GLU A 112 29.59 -6.82 25.51
C GLU A 112 30.80 -7.69 25.87
N GLU A 113 30.73 -8.43 26.97
CA GLU A 113 31.75 -9.41 27.38
C GLU A 113 31.90 -10.53 26.35
N VAL A 114 30.79 -11.14 25.91
CA VAL A 114 30.81 -12.22 24.91
C VAL A 114 31.26 -11.73 23.53
N ARG A 115 30.87 -10.52 23.13
CA ARG A 115 31.23 -9.96 21.82
C ARG A 115 32.62 -9.28 21.81
N GLY A 116 33.18 -8.95 22.97
CA GLY A 116 34.44 -8.24 23.10
C GLY A 116 34.43 -6.79 22.58
N VAL A 117 33.24 -6.24 22.29
CA VAL A 117 33.03 -4.88 21.78
C VAL A 117 31.80 -4.26 22.40
N SER A 118 31.79 -2.94 22.55
CA SER A 118 30.62 -2.22 23.07
C SER A 118 29.41 -2.36 22.13
N VAL A 119 28.24 -2.57 22.72
CA VAL A 119 26.97 -2.59 21.97
C VAL A 119 26.52 -1.15 21.86
N SER A 120 26.23 -0.68 20.64
CA SER A 120 25.77 0.70 20.48
C SER A 120 24.36 0.87 21.04
N SER A 121 24.09 2.02 21.67
CA SER A 121 22.76 2.33 22.19
C SER A 121 21.69 2.36 21.08
N ASN A 122 22.08 2.63 19.83
CA ASN A 122 21.18 2.55 18.68
C ASN A 122 20.75 1.12 18.38
N ILE A 123 21.63 0.12 18.50
CA ILE A 123 21.25 -1.29 18.33
C ILE A 123 20.19 -1.66 19.36
N VAL A 124 20.42 -1.36 20.64
CA VAL A 124 19.47 -1.65 21.72
C VAL A 124 18.12 -0.96 21.46
N ARG A 125 18.14 0.33 21.11
CA ARG A 125 16.92 1.08 20.78
C ARG A 125 16.16 0.44 19.62
N THR A 126 16.85 0.06 18.54
CA THR A 126 16.24 -0.57 17.37
C THR A 126 15.62 -1.93 17.68
N LEU A 127 16.22 -2.72 18.56
CA LEU A 127 15.64 -4.00 19.00
C LEU A 127 14.34 -3.76 19.79
N VAL A 128 14.36 -2.81 20.74
CA VAL A 128 13.17 -2.45 21.54
C VAL A 128 12.05 -1.86 20.71
N GLU A 129 12.35 -0.91 19.80
CA GLU A 129 11.34 -0.28 18.92
C GLU A 129 10.65 -1.27 17.96
N ARG A 130 11.25 -2.43 17.75
CA ARG A 130 10.70 -3.50 16.91
C ARG A 130 10.12 -4.67 17.70
N ASP A 131 10.12 -4.58 19.02
CA ASP A 131 9.71 -5.68 19.91
C ASP A 131 10.45 -6.99 19.58
N TRP A 132 11.77 -6.89 19.33
CA TRP A 132 12.67 -8.01 19.04
C TRP A 132 13.47 -8.47 20.26
#